data_AF-A0AA41K777-F1
#
_entry.id   AF-A0AA41K777-F1
#
_cell.length_a   1.000
_cell.length_b   1.000
_cell.length_c   1.000
_cell.angle_alpha   90.00
_cell.angle_beta   90.00
_cell.angle_gamma   90.00
#
_symmetry.space_group_name_H-M   'P 1'
#
loop_
_entity.id
_entity.type
_entity.pdbx_description
1 polymer ?
#
loop_
_entity_poly.entity_id
_entity_poly.type
_entity_poly.pdbx_seq_one_letter_code
_entity_poly.pdbx_strand_id
1 'polypeptide(L)'
;MLPDHTFYPPMELLILESFADRCAKTTGQTKFFYTLLQDKVPAKIIVEKLTGRTNTLVYDDAGLPSLMVRIPCFDLEQVIPHAGNAVHPMFQTSRGQVQYVWLSKYQNITKRGRAYSLPDQCPRNFISYDEALECCQAKGPGWHLMTNYEWAGIALWSRARGIVPRGNNSNGSDCGHPEDTCTLMSPLPNGSGGPALTGSGPISWAHDHTINGIFDCNGNVAEWVGGLRMLDGKLLWLRPEYSAIHEAQRRNSSFWNSMLPDGRFMPADFPNTLHFDYTCPPPPAGGTPDFALSLSRTYPQHIYEQLVPGMDSTYGHMPFSDFSCLTELSAQALLFLRAACVFPMEDACAPGDLYFRNHGETAALRGGHWYHEKSAGMFWLNLAHTPSYTARRIGFRCAWIPDEDVVI
;
A
#
# COMPACT_ATOMS: atom_id res chain seq x y z
N MET A 1 34.48 8.34 -3.87
CA MET A 1 33.99 8.37 -5.27
C MET A 1 34.02 6.95 -5.77
N LEU A 2 32.92 6.46 -6.35
CA LEU A 2 32.86 5.12 -6.92
C LEU A 2 33.78 5.07 -8.15
N PRO A 3 34.45 3.95 -8.45
CA PRO A 3 35.25 3.82 -9.66
C PRO A 3 34.37 3.94 -10.92
N ASP A 4 34.85 4.66 -11.93
CA ASP A 4 34.29 4.91 -13.28
C ASP A 4 32.78 4.61 -13.47
N HIS A 5 31.96 5.64 -13.27
CA HIS A 5 30.50 5.62 -13.36
C HIS A 5 29.95 5.34 -14.78
N THR A 6 30.79 5.24 -15.82
CA THR A 6 30.33 5.09 -17.22
C THR A 6 29.80 3.70 -17.56
N PHE A 7 30.06 2.68 -16.73
CA PHE A 7 29.65 1.30 -17.01
C PHE A 7 28.16 1.03 -16.73
N TYR A 8 27.57 1.66 -15.71
CA TYR A 8 26.20 1.38 -15.29
C TYR A 8 25.21 2.38 -15.91
N PRO A 9 24.06 1.91 -16.45
CA PRO A 9 22.98 2.79 -16.86
C PRO A 9 22.53 3.75 -15.73
N PRO A 10 22.04 4.97 -16.03
CA PRO A 10 21.79 5.97 -15.00
C PRO A 10 20.88 5.55 -13.84
N MET A 11 19.84 4.73 -14.10
CA MET A 11 18.96 4.26 -13.02
C MET A 11 19.61 3.17 -12.16
N GLU A 12 20.40 2.30 -12.77
CA GLU A 12 21.15 1.29 -12.02
C GLU A 12 22.20 1.97 -11.13
N LEU A 13 22.90 2.96 -11.69
CA LEU A 13 23.88 3.74 -10.95
C LEU A 13 23.26 4.44 -9.74
N LEU A 14 22.09 5.09 -9.91
CA LEU A 14 21.33 5.67 -8.82
C LEU A 14 21.02 4.64 -7.71
N ILE A 15 20.58 3.44 -8.09
CA ILE A 15 20.28 2.38 -7.11
C ILE A 15 21.56 1.93 -6.39
N LEU A 16 22.68 1.82 -7.10
CA LEU A 16 23.97 1.46 -6.50
C LEU A 16 24.47 2.54 -5.52
N GLU A 17 24.34 3.81 -5.90
CA GLU A 17 24.79 4.97 -5.11
C GLU A 17 23.95 5.21 -3.86
N SER A 18 22.62 5.15 -3.97
CA SER A 18 21.72 5.48 -2.88
C SER A 18 21.35 4.27 -2.02
N PHE A 19 21.07 3.12 -2.64
CA PHE A 19 20.65 1.93 -1.90
C PHE A 19 21.80 0.97 -1.59
N ALA A 20 22.56 0.53 -2.60
CA ALA A 20 23.55 -0.52 -2.39
C ALA A 20 24.70 -0.06 -1.47
N ASP A 21 25.17 1.17 -1.65
CA ASP A 21 26.17 1.79 -0.76
C ASP A 21 25.65 1.92 0.68
N ARG A 22 24.41 2.40 0.87
CA ARG A 22 23.77 2.46 2.20
C ARG A 22 23.61 1.07 2.82
N CYS A 23 23.14 0.09 2.06
CA CYS A 23 23.01 -1.30 2.47
C CYS A 23 24.36 -1.87 2.92
N ALA A 24 25.41 -1.68 2.12
CA ALA A 24 26.75 -2.16 2.42
C ALA A 24 27.33 -1.51 3.69
N LYS A 25 27.11 -0.21 3.88
CA LYS A 25 27.51 0.50 5.11
C LYS A 25 26.77 -0.02 6.34
N THR A 26 25.45 -0.14 6.26
CA THR A 26 24.61 -0.64 7.37
C THR A 26 24.96 -2.08 7.75
N THR A 27 25.26 -2.94 6.79
CA THR A 27 25.52 -4.36 7.02
C THR A 27 27.01 -4.70 7.17
N GLY A 28 27.90 -3.70 7.16
CA GLY A 28 29.35 -3.91 7.27
C GLY A 28 30.01 -4.54 6.03
N GLN A 29 29.33 -4.55 4.89
CA GLN A 29 29.77 -5.15 3.62
C GLN A 29 30.47 -4.15 2.66
N THR A 30 30.86 -2.96 3.13
CA THR A 30 31.45 -1.89 2.30
C THR A 30 32.63 -2.35 1.43
N LYS A 31 33.58 -3.11 2.00
CA LYS A 31 34.73 -3.63 1.23
C LYS A 31 34.28 -4.56 0.11
N PHE A 32 33.35 -5.46 0.40
CA PHE A 32 32.80 -6.40 -0.56
C PHE A 32 32.06 -5.67 -1.69
N PHE A 33 31.24 -4.68 -1.37
CA PHE A 33 30.55 -3.84 -2.36
C PHE A 33 31.53 -3.15 -3.32
N TYR A 34 32.59 -2.52 -2.80
CA TYR A 34 33.58 -1.86 -3.66
C TYR A 34 34.35 -2.84 -4.54
N THR A 35 34.64 -4.06 -4.07
CA THR A 35 35.23 -5.12 -4.91
C THR A 35 34.29 -5.47 -6.06
N LEU A 36 32.99 -5.68 -5.81
CA LEU A 36 32.03 -5.98 -6.87
C LEU A 36 31.93 -4.86 -7.92
N LEU A 37 32.03 -3.60 -7.50
CA LEU A 37 32.04 -2.46 -8.42
C LEU A 37 33.31 -2.40 -9.28
N GLN A 38 34.48 -2.64 -8.67
CA GLN A 38 35.75 -2.73 -9.38
C GLN A 38 35.74 -3.85 -10.43
N ASP A 39 35.13 -4.98 -10.08
CA ASP A 39 34.94 -6.13 -10.97
C ASP A 39 33.83 -5.93 -12.02
N LYS A 40 33.17 -4.76 -12.04
CA LYS A 40 32.08 -4.41 -12.97
C LYS A 40 30.93 -5.42 -12.96
N VAL A 41 30.61 -5.96 -11.78
CA VAL A 41 29.52 -6.92 -11.60
C VAL A 41 28.17 -6.23 -11.91
N PRO A 42 27.27 -6.84 -12.69
CA PRO A 42 25.95 -6.25 -12.99
C PRO A 42 25.19 -5.79 -11.74
N ALA A 43 24.54 -4.62 -11.81
CA ALA A 43 23.90 -3.99 -10.64
C ALA A 43 22.90 -4.91 -9.92
N LYS A 44 22.10 -5.66 -10.69
CA LYS A 44 21.18 -6.69 -10.16
C LYS A 44 21.91 -7.70 -9.26
N ILE A 45 23.05 -8.22 -9.72
CA ILE A 45 23.83 -9.23 -9.00
C ILE A 45 24.45 -8.61 -7.73
N ILE A 46 24.89 -7.35 -7.80
CA ILE A 46 25.39 -6.64 -6.61
C ILE A 46 24.31 -6.54 -5.54
N VAL A 47 23.12 -6.05 -5.92
CA VAL A 47 21.96 -5.92 -5.00
C VAL A 47 21.60 -7.28 -4.40
N GLU A 48 21.52 -8.33 -5.21
CA GLU A 48 21.19 -9.67 -4.74
C GLU A 48 22.25 -10.23 -3.78
N LYS A 49 23.55 -10.00 -4.04
CA LYS A 49 24.63 -10.45 -3.16
C LYS A 49 24.62 -9.73 -1.82
N LEU A 50 24.43 -8.41 -1.80
CA LEU A 50 24.41 -7.62 -0.56
C LEU A 50 23.21 -7.96 0.32
N THR A 51 22.07 -8.28 -0.29
CA THR A 51 20.80 -8.48 0.42
C THR A 51 20.45 -9.94 0.65
N GLY A 52 21.30 -10.89 0.23
CA GLY A 52 20.96 -12.31 0.28
C GLY A 52 19.73 -12.66 -0.55
N ARG A 53 19.53 -11.95 -1.68
CA ARG A 53 18.40 -12.08 -2.62
C ARG A 53 17.03 -11.68 -2.06
N THR A 54 16.97 -11.02 -0.91
CA THR A 54 15.69 -10.45 -0.44
C THR A 54 15.29 -9.23 -1.25
N ASN A 55 16.24 -8.53 -1.90
CA ASN A 55 15.95 -7.47 -2.86
C ASN A 55 16.58 -7.80 -4.21
N THR A 56 16.00 -7.30 -5.31
CA THR A 56 16.56 -7.43 -6.65
C THR A 56 16.17 -6.24 -7.55
N LEU A 57 16.80 -6.16 -8.72
CA LEU A 57 16.32 -5.34 -9.83
C LEU A 57 15.42 -6.16 -10.73
N VAL A 58 14.15 -5.75 -10.84
CA VAL A 58 13.22 -6.25 -11.84
C VAL A 58 13.12 -5.22 -12.96
N TYR A 59 13.29 -5.66 -14.19
CA TYR A 59 13.32 -4.81 -15.37
C TYR A 59 11.96 -4.85 -16.06
N ASP A 60 11.48 -3.69 -16.51
CA ASP A 60 10.26 -3.60 -17.29
C ASP A 60 10.52 -3.95 -18.78
N ASP A 61 9.48 -3.97 -19.60
CA ASP A 61 9.59 -4.27 -21.03
C ASP A 61 10.36 -3.21 -21.84
N ALA A 62 10.74 -2.07 -21.23
CA ALA A 62 11.64 -1.06 -21.78
C ALA A 62 13.09 -1.23 -21.28
N GLY A 63 13.38 -2.28 -20.51
CA GLY A 63 14.70 -2.57 -19.97
C GLY A 63 15.12 -1.66 -18.83
N LEU A 64 14.18 -1.01 -18.13
CA LEU A 64 14.47 -0.09 -17.03
C LEU A 64 14.19 -0.73 -15.66
N PRO A 65 15.11 -0.60 -14.69
CA PRO A 65 15.03 -1.32 -13.42
C PRO A 65 14.07 -0.66 -12.42
N SER A 66 13.49 -1.48 -11.56
CA SER A 66 12.91 -1.08 -10.27
C SER A 66 13.52 -1.93 -9.17
N LEU A 67 13.83 -1.30 -8.03
CA LEU A 67 14.31 -2.02 -6.85
C LEU A 67 13.11 -2.62 -6.10
N MET A 68 13.05 -3.95 -6.06
CA MET A 68 11.92 -4.71 -5.54
C MET A 68 12.33 -5.54 -4.32
N VAL A 69 11.38 -5.77 -3.42
CA VAL A 69 11.52 -6.64 -2.25
C VAL A 69 10.76 -7.93 -2.49
N ARG A 70 11.42 -9.07 -2.27
CA ARG A 70 10.79 -10.39 -2.35
C ARG A 70 10.02 -10.65 -1.06
N ILE A 71 8.73 -10.92 -1.18
CA ILE A 71 7.92 -11.41 -0.07
C ILE A 71 7.65 -12.90 -0.30
N PRO A 72 8.30 -13.80 0.46
CA PRO A 72 8.04 -15.24 0.37
C PRO A 72 6.60 -15.56 0.76
N CYS A 73 6.04 -16.60 0.14
CA CYS A 73 4.72 -17.14 0.49
C CYS A 73 4.65 -17.50 1.98
N PHE A 74 3.52 -17.18 2.60
CA PHE A 74 3.21 -17.54 3.99
C PHE A 74 1.72 -17.82 4.15
N ASP A 75 1.43 -18.60 5.19
CA ASP A 75 0.07 -19.00 5.54
C ASP A 75 -0.58 -18.00 6.49
N LEU A 76 -1.91 -17.99 6.53
CA LEU A 76 -2.69 -17.13 7.40
C LEU A 76 -2.35 -17.36 8.87
N GLU A 77 -2.12 -18.59 9.34
CA GLU A 77 -1.71 -18.88 10.73
C GLU A 77 -0.42 -18.15 11.15
N GLN A 78 0.48 -17.86 10.20
CA GLN A 78 1.74 -17.15 10.51
C GLN A 78 1.52 -15.66 10.82
N VAL A 79 0.34 -15.13 10.48
CA VAL A 79 0.06 -13.71 10.62
C VAL A 79 -1.23 -13.41 11.37
N ILE A 80 -2.23 -14.30 11.35
CA ILE A 80 -3.50 -14.24 12.06
C ILE A 80 -3.59 -15.50 12.94
N PRO A 81 -3.61 -15.36 14.27
CA PRO A 81 -3.73 -16.50 15.18
C PRO A 81 -4.98 -17.34 14.89
N HIS A 82 -4.85 -18.67 14.88
CA HIS A 82 -5.95 -19.62 14.71
C HIS A 82 -6.66 -19.55 13.34
N ALA A 83 -6.05 -18.94 12.34
CA ALA A 83 -6.60 -18.83 10.98
C ALA A 83 -6.46 -20.10 10.13
N GLY A 84 -5.64 -21.06 10.56
CA GLY A 84 -5.30 -22.25 9.81
C GLY A 84 -4.23 -22.01 8.74
N ASN A 85 -3.83 -23.10 8.08
CA ASN A 85 -2.71 -23.14 7.15
C ASN A 85 -3.08 -22.76 5.69
N ALA A 86 -4.19 -22.07 5.48
CA ALA A 86 -4.52 -21.53 4.17
C ALA A 86 -3.53 -20.41 3.81
N VAL A 87 -3.09 -20.37 2.56
CA VAL A 87 -2.14 -19.36 2.08
C VAL A 87 -2.78 -17.97 2.05
N HIS A 88 -2.00 -16.94 2.43
CA HIS A 88 -2.48 -15.57 2.39
C HIS A 88 -2.95 -15.16 0.97
N PRO A 89 -4.10 -14.47 0.81
CA PRO A 89 -4.67 -14.12 -0.50
C PRO A 89 -3.74 -13.40 -1.48
N MET A 90 -2.74 -12.67 -0.98
CA MET A 90 -1.75 -11.97 -1.82
C MET A 90 -0.93 -12.89 -2.74
N PHE A 91 -0.86 -14.19 -2.44
CA PHE A 91 -0.12 -15.17 -3.23
C PHE A 91 -1.01 -15.97 -4.20
N GLN A 92 -2.31 -15.64 -4.29
CA GLN A 92 -3.24 -16.29 -5.20
C GLN A 92 -3.30 -15.54 -6.53
N THR A 93 -3.32 -16.29 -7.63
CA THR A 93 -3.47 -15.76 -8.98
C THR A 93 -4.45 -16.62 -9.76
N SER A 94 -4.92 -16.12 -10.90
CA SER A 94 -5.78 -16.86 -11.83
C SER A 94 -5.15 -18.13 -12.38
N ARG A 95 -3.82 -18.25 -12.26
CA ARG A 95 -3.05 -19.44 -12.66
C ARG A 95 -2.83 -20.43 -11.51
N GLY A 96 -3.06 -20.01 -10.27
CA GLY A 96 -2.73 -20.78 -9.07
C GLY A 96 -1.91 -19.96 -8.07
N GLN A 97 -1.40 -20.64 -7.06
CA GLN A 97 -0.61 -20.05 -6.00
C GLN A 97 0.84 -19.80 -6.44
N VAL A 98 1.39 -18.64 -6.07
CA VAL A 98 2.80 -18.29 -6.29
C VAL A 98 3.63 -18.44 -5.01
N GLN A 99 4.92 -18.75 -5.16
CA GLN A 99 5.84 -18.92 -4.03
C GLN A 99 6.35 -17.61 -3.44
N TYR A 100 6.16 -16.49 -4.13
CA TYR A 100 6.52 -15.15 -3.67
C TYR A 100 5.88 -14.09 -4.56
N VAL A 101 5.82 -12.86 -4.05
CA VAL A 101 5.51 -11.65 -4.82
C VAL A 101 6.64 -10.64 -4.70
N TRP A 102 6.82 -9.78 -5.71
CA TRP A 102 7.77 -8.68 -5.67
C TRP A 102 7.04 -7.36 -5.44
N LEU A 103 7.32 -6.71 -4.32
CA LEU A 103 6.73 -5.40 -4.02
C LEU A 103 7.76 -4.29 -4.22
N SER A 104 7.30 -3.15 -4.73
CA SER A 104 8.15 -1.96 -4.80
C SER A 104 8.70 -1.61 -3.42
N LYS A 105 10.03 -1.54 -3.31
CA LYS A 105 10.71 -1.13 -2.08
C LYS A 105 10.29 0.26 -1.60
N TYR A 106 10.03 1.15 -2.54
CA TYR A 106 9.70 2.55 -2.28
C TYR A 106 8.39 2.96 -2.96
N GLN A 107 7.78 4.02 -2.45
CA GLN A 107 6.72 4.73 -3.17
C GLN A 107 7.22 5.12 -4.56
N ASN A 108 6.40 4.93 -5.59
CA ASN A 108 6.91 4.99 -6.95
C ASN A 108 7.02 6.41 -7.47
N ILE A 109 8.01 6.62 -8.33
CA ILE A 109 8.05 7.77 -9.24
C ILE A 109 7.46 7.38 -10.59
N THR A 110 7.19 8.37 -11.44
CA THR A 110 6.84 8.13 -12.85
C THR A 110 7.88 8.71 -13.78
N LYS A 111 8.33 7.93 -14.77
CA LYS A 111 9.19 8.41 -15.85
C LYS A 111 8.66 7.89 -17.18
N ARG A 112 8.35 8.81 -18.11
CA ARG A 112 7.76 8.49 -19.43
C ARG A 112 6.50 7.60 -19.30
N GLY A 113 5.61 7.94 -18.37
CA GLY A 113 4.33 7.23 -18.15
C GLY A 113 4.45 5.87 -17.47
N ARG A 114 5.60 5.52 -16.89
CA ARG A 114 5.84 4.22 -16.22
C ARG A 114 6.24 4.41 -14.77
N ALA A 115 5.78 3.53 -13.90
CA ALA A 115 6.11 3.55 -12.48
C ALA A 115 7.50 2.95 -12.21
N TYR A 116 8.27 3.51 -11.27
CA TYR A 116 9.56 2.94 -10.84
C TYR A 116 9.77 3.09 -9.34
N SER A 117 10.25 2.01 -8.72
CA SER A 117 10.72 2.00 -7.33
C SER A 117 12.21 2.35 -7.29
N LEU A 118 12.52 3.62 -6.99
CA LEU A 118 13.88 4.16 -6.94
C LEU A 118 14.13 4.87 -5.60
N PRO A 119 15.35 4.76 -5.03
CA PRO A 119 15.71 5.45 -3.79
C PRO A 119 15.94 6.95 -4.00
N ASP A 120 15.71 7.73 -2.94
CA ASP A 120 15.99 9.16 -2.85
C ASP A 120 15.38 10.01 -3.99
N GLN A 121 14.22 9.59 -4.50
CA GLN A 121 13.50 10.33 -5.53
C GLN A 121 12.23 10.97 -4.97
N CYS A 122 11.76 12.02 -5.64
CA CYS A 122 10.46 12.61 -5.35
C CYS A 122 9.33 11.62 -5.73
N PRO A 123 8.58 11.04 -4.76
CA PRO A 123 7.47 10.15 -5.08
C PRO A 123 6.47 10.85 -6.00
N ARG A 124 5.90 10.10 -6.95
CA ARG A 124 4.84 10.62 -7.80
C ARG A 124 3.63 10.93 -6.91
N ASN A 125 3.19 12.18 -6.98
CA ASN A 125 1.95 12.65 -6.38
C ASN A 125 1.08 13.38 -7.41
N PHE A 126 -0.09 13.87 -6.98
CA PHE A 126 -1.11 14.40 -7.88
C PHE A 126 -1.46 13.39 -8.98
N ILE A 127 -1.82 12.18 -8.54
CA ILE A 127 -2.17 11.07 -9.42
C ILE A 127 -3.50 10.47 -8.99
N SER A 128 -4.36 10.21 -9.98
CA SER A 128 -5.62 9.50 -9.79
C SER A 128 -5.38 7.98 -9.72
N TYR A 129 -6.40 7.23 -9.30
CA TYR A 129 -6.34 5.76 -9.27
C TYR A 129 -6.13 5.18 -10.68
N ASP A 130 -6.86 5.71 -11.68
CA ASP A 130 -6.76 5.23 -13.07
C ASP A 130 -5.38 5.54 -13.68
N GLU A 131 -4.80 6.71 -13.43
CA GLU A 131 -3.43 7.03 -13.87
C GLU A 131 -2.37 6.15 -13.18
N ALA A 132 -2.56 5.83 -11.89
CA ALA A 132 -1.67 4.94 -11.15
C ALA A 132 -1.68 3.53 -11.75
N LEU A 133 -2.88 3.01 -12.06
CA LEU A 133 -3.07 1.75 -12.78
C LEU A 133 -2.33 1.76 -14.13
N GLU A 134 -2.55 2.80 -14.95
CA GLU A 134 -1.91 2.93 -16.27
C GLU A 134 -0.38 2.96 -16.17
N CYS A 135 0.17 3.69 -15.20
CA CYS A 135 1.62 3.76 -14.98
C CYS A 135 2.22 2.40 -14.61
N CYS A 136 1.47 1.55 -13.88
CA CYS A 136 1.89 0.20 -13.56
C CYS A 136 1.78 -0.74 -14.78
N GLN A 137 0.64 -0.70 -15.49
CA GLN A 137 0.42 -1.52 -16.69
C GLN A 137 1.47 -1.24 -17.77
N ALA A 138 1.84 0.03 -17.94
CA ALA A 138 2.80 0.44 -18.95
C ALA A 138 4.17 -0.24 -18.80
N LYS A 139 4.50 -0.87 -17.67
CA LYS A 139 5.75 -1.61 -17.45
C LYS A 139 5.76 -3.00 -18.11
N GLY A 140 4.62 -3.49 -18.56
CA GLY A 140 4.48 -4.78 -19.23
C GLY A 140 3.99 -5.92 -18.33
N PRO A 141 4.03 -7.17 -18.82
CA PRO A 141 3.43 -8.32 -18.16
C PRO A 141 3.86 -8.54 -16.71
N GLY A 142 2.92 -8.97 -15.87
CA GLY A 142 3.10 -9.22 -14.44
C GLY A 142 3.09 -7.97 -13.56
N TRP A 143 3.32 -6.78 -14.11
CA TRP A 143 3.29 -5.53 -13.36
C TRP A 143 1.87 -5.04 -13.13
N HIS A 144 1.59 -4.60 -11.91
CA HIS A 144 0.27 -4.12 -11.52
C HIS A 144 0.37 -3.09 -10.40
N LEU A 145 -0.69 -2.29 -10.23
CA LEU A 145 -0.85 -1.47 -9.04
C LEU A 145 -0.92 -2.40 -7.83
N MET A 146 -0.13 -2.12 -6.80
CA MET A 146 -0.10 -2.92 -5.58
C MET A 146 -1.52 -3.11 -5.05
N THR A 147 -1.87 -4.36 -4.79
CA THR A 147 -3.21 -4.74 -4.39
C THR A 147 -3.43 -4.52 -2.89
N ASN A 148 -4.70 -4.42 -2.51
CA ASN A 148 -5.12 -4.39 -1.13
C ASN A 148 -4.65 -5.63 -0.35
N TYR A 149 -4.65 -6.81 -0.97
CA TYR A 149 -4.17 -8.04 -0.34
C TYR A 149 -2.66 -8.01 -0.11
N GLU A 150 -1.87 -7.47 -1.04
CA GLU A 150 -0.43 -7.32 -0.84
C GLU A 150 -0.11 -6.33 0.27
N TRP A 151 -0.83 -5.21 0.34
CA TRP A 151 -0.71 -4.26 1.45
C TRP A 151 -1.08 -4.91 2.79
N ALA A 152 -2.23 -5.59 2.82
CA ALA A 152 -2.69 -6.28 4.02
C ALA A 152 -1.68 -7.34 4.46
N GLY A 153 -1.14 -8.13 3.53
CA GLY A 153 -0.15 -9.16 3.85
C GLY A 153 1.10 -8.61 4.54
N ILE A 154 1.67 -7.51 4.05
CA ILE A 154 2.84 -6.89 4.72
C ILE A 154 2.46 -6.24 6.05
N ALA A 155 1.26 -5.65 6.18
CA ALA A 155 0.77 -5.09 7.43
C ALA A 155 0.61 -6.17 8.52
N LEU A 156 0.00 -7.30 8.15
CA LEU A 156 -0.21 -8.46 9.02
C LEU A 156 1.13 -9.11 9.39
N TRP A 157 2.04 -9.23 8.42
CA TRP A 157 3.39 -9.78 8.63
C TRP A 157 4.19 -8.96 9.65
N SER A 158 4.17 -7.63 9.54
CA SER A 158 4.83 -6.73 10.50
C SER A 158 4.21 -6.85 11.88
N ARG A 159 2.86 -6.84 11.97
CA ARG A 159 2.14 -7.01 13.24
C ARG A 159 2.52 -8.31 13.95
N ALA A 160 2.51 -9.43 13.24
CA ALA A 160 2.81 -10.75 13.81
C ALA A 160 4.24 -10.86 14.38
N ARG A 161 5.13 -9.93 14.02
CA ARG A 161 6.51 -9.84 14.52
C ARG A 161 6.70 -8.71 15.54
N GLY A 162 5.63 -8.05 15.97
CA GLY A 162 5.70 -6.90 16.88
C GLY A 162 6.34 -5.67 16.24
N ILE A 163 6.37 -5.59 14.92
CA ILE A 163 6.99 -4.50 14.18
C ILE A 163 5.91 -3.48 13.83
N VAL A 164 6.12 -2.24 14.28
CA VAL A 164 5.32 -1.08 13.88
C VAL A 164 6.22 -0.15 13.08
N PRO A 165 6.08 -0.12 11.74
CA PRO A 165 6.86 0.77 10.90
C PRO A 165 6.53 2.22 11.24
N ARG A 166 7.56 3.01 11.52
CA ARG A 166 7.45 4.47 11.67
C ARG A 166 7.43 5.11 10.30
N GLY A 167 7.30 6.42 10.24
CA GLY A 167 7.46 7.10 8.97
C GLY A 167 7.33 8.60 9.04
N ASN A 168 7.37 9.21 7.85
CA ASN A 168 7.06 10.63 7.72
C ASN A 168 5.56 10.82 7.92
N ASN A 169 5.09 10.91 9.16
CA ASN A 169 3.70 11.21 9.51
C ASN A 169 3.56 12.57 10.23
N SER A 170 4.68 13.27 10.45
CA SER A 170 4.75 14.59 11.08
C SER A 170 5.72 15.53 10.35
N ASN A 171 5.41 15.87 9.10
CA ASN A 171 6.01 16.96 8.34
C ASN A 171 7.54 16.84 8.20
N GLY A 172 8.04 15.65 7.89
CA GLY A 172 9.47 15.35 7.74
C GLY A 172 10.06 14.49 8.86
N SER A 173 9.26 14.14 9.86
CA SER A 173 9.63 13.25 10.95
C SER A 173 8.48 12.29 11.32
N ASP A 174 8.75 11.39 12.25
CA ASP A 174 7.71 10.61 12.93
C ASP A 174 7.18 11.37 14.17
N CYS A 175 5.86 11.31 14.41
CA CYS A 175 5.22 12.03 15.52
C CYS A 175 5.55 11.43 16.89
N GLY A 176 5.83 10.12 16.95
CA GLY A 176 6.24 9.43 18.18
C GLY A 176 7.76 9.46 18.39
N HIS A 177 8.51 9.68 17.32
CA HIS A 177 9.97 9.72 17.28
C HIS A 177 10.48 10.92 16.45
N PRO A 178 10.40 12.15 16.97
CA PRO A 178 10.79 13.34 16.21
C PRO A 178 12.27 13.38 15.78
N GLU A 179 13.12 12.58 16.41
CA GLU A 179 14.51 12.35 16.02
C GLU A 179 14.66 11.57 14.70
N ASP A 180 13.67 10.73 14.37
CA ASP A 180 13.62 10.01 13.10
C ASP A 180 13.15 10.98 12.01
N THR A 181 14.10 11.47 11.20
CA THR A 181 13.87 12.49 10.16
C THR A 181 14.21 11.97 8.77
N CYS A 182 13.69 12.64 7.74
CA CYS A 182 13.92 12.32 6.34
C CYS A 182 14.34 13.54 5.52
N THR A 183 14.69 13.31 4.25
CA THR A 183 15.01 14.39 3.32
C THR A 183 13.74 14.81 2.59
N LEU A 184 13.30 16.06 2.76
CA LEU A 184 12.10 16.58 2.11
C LEU A 184 12.29 16.78 0.60
N MET A 185 11.24 16.55 -0.21
CA MET A 185 11.25 16.83 -1.66
C MET A 185 11.55 18.30 -1.97
N SER A 186 11.05 19.20 -1.12
CA SER A 186 11.28 20.63 -1.20
C SER A 186 11.10 21.20 0.21
N PRO A 187 12.18 21.58 0.91
CA PRO A 187 12.05 22.26 2.19
C PRO A 187 11.30 23.58 1.98
N LEU A 188 10.15 23.77 2.62
CA LEU A 188 9.42 25.04 2.50
C LEU A 188 10.16 26.13 3.30
N PRO A 189 10.25 27.38 2.80
CA PRO A 189 11.00 28.45 3.46
C PRO A 189 10.55 28.79 4.89
N ASN A 190 9.31 28.46 5.23
CA ASN A 190 8.67 28.66 6.53
C ASN A 190 8.86 27.47 7.50
N GLY A 191 9.62 26.44 7.12
CA GLY A 191 9.78 25.22 7.92
C GLY A 191 8.56 24.29 7.93
N SER A 192 7.50 24.56 7.16
CA SER A 192 6.42 23.59 7.02
C SER A 192 6.92 22.38 6.22
N GLY A 193 6.71 21.19 6.77
CA GLY A 193 7.20 19.97 6.13
C GLY A 193 6.40 19.56 4.90
N GLY A 194 6.55 18.30 4.52
CA GLY A 194 5.92 17.81 3.31
C GLY A 194 6.32 16.38 2.98
N PRO A 195 6.02 15.94 1.74
CA PRO A 195 6.52 14.67 1.27
C PRO A 195 8.04 14.68 1.19
N ALA A 196 8.61 13.52 1.47
CA ALA A 196 10.02 13.21 1.51
C ALA A 196 10.45 12.44 0.27
N LEU A 197 11.76 12.48 0.02
CA LEU A 197 12.40 11.59 -0.93
C LEU A 197 12.21 10.13 -0.47
N THR A 198 11.93 9.26 -1.42
CA THR A 198 11.63 7.85 -1.23
C THR A 198 12.73 7.13 -0.45
N GLY A 199 12.38 6.52 0.69
CA GLY A 199 13.30 5.74 1.50
C GLY A 199 14.37 6.53 2.25
N SER A 200 14.30 7.86 2.25
CA SER A 200 15.33 8.71 2.87
C SER A 200 15.31 8.70 4.41
N GLY A 201 14.24 8.18 5.02
CA GLY A 201 14.14 8.02 6.47
C GLY A 201 14.97 6.85 7.03
N PRO A 202 15.06 6.73 8.37
CA PRO A 202 15.79 5.66 9.05
C PRO A 202 15.20 4.27 8.80
N ILE A 203 15.95 3.24 9.17
CA ILE A 203 15.56 1.83 8.98
C ILE A 203 14.30 1.46 9.77
N SER A 204 13.99 2.18 10.86
CA SER A 204 12.74 2.04 11.61
C SER A 204 11.47 2.33 10.76
N TRP A 205 11.63 2.95 9.58
CA TRP A 205 10.55 3.23 8.65
C TRP A 205 10.30 2.11 7.64
N ALA A 206 11.13 1.07 7.65
CA ALA A 206 10.94 -0.11 6.83
C ALA A 206 9.96 -1.09 7.49
N HIS A 207 9.17 -1.81 6.68
CA HIS A 207 8.13 -2.73 7.18
C HIS A 207 8.66 -3.85 8.10
N ASP A 208 9.94 -4.19 7.97
CA ASP A 208 10.63 -5.24 8.72
C ASP A 208 11.73 -4.71 9.66
N HIS A 209 11.86 -3.38 9.80
CA HIS A 209 12.96 -2.72 10.51
C HIS A 209 14.36 -3.16 10.04
N THR A 210 14.51 -3.53 8.76
CA THR A 210 15.81 -3.77 8.12
C THR A 210 16.03 -2.85 6.92
N ILE A 211 17.29 -2.64 6.53
CA ILE A 211 17.59 -1.87 5.31
C ILE A 211 17.04 -2.54 4.04
N ASN A 212 16.70 -3.82 4.09
CA ASN A 212 16.15 -4.59 2.98
C ASN A 212 14.62 -4.49 2.89
N GLY A 213 13.96 -3.97 3.92
CA GLY A 213 12.51 -3.83 3.96
C GLY A 213 11.94 -2.84 2.95
N ILE A 214 10.62 -2.78 2.98
CA ILE A 214 9.80 -1.87 2.18
C ILE A 214 9.61 -0.60 3.00
N PHE A 215 9.95 0.56 2.44
CA PHE A 215 9.91 1.83 3.13
C PHE A 215 8.61 2.60 2.88
N ASP A 216 8.39 3.61 3.72
CA ASP A 216 7.37 4.65 3.56
C ASP A 216 5.94 4.11 3.52
N CYS A 217 5.64 3.06 4.28
CA CYS A 217 4.28 2.53 4.39
C CYS A 217 3.46 3.18 5.52
N ASN A 218 4.11 3.96 6.39
CA ASN A 218 3.47 4.84 7.37
C ASN A 218 3.74 6.29 6.96
N GLY A 219 2.74 6.96 6.38
CA GLY A 219 2.89 8.33 5.95
C GLY A 219 3.69 8.51 4.65
N ASN A 220 4.41 9.62 4.57
CA ASN A 220 4.88 10.26 3.35
C ASN A 220 3.69 10.65 2.46
N VAL A 221 3.34 9.85 1.44
CA VAL A 221 2.08 9.99 0.71
C VAL A 221 1.17 8.80 0.97
N ALA A 222 -0.15 9.02 1.00
CA ALA A 222 -1.12 7.93 1.00
C ALA A 222 -1.11 7.26 -0.37
N GLU A 223 -1.34 5.95 -0.43
CA GLU A 223 -1.14 5.19 -1.65
C GLU A 223 -2.41 4.56 -2.18
N TRP A 224 -2.71 4.80 -3.45
CA TRP A 224 -3.73 4.05 -4.15
C TRP A 224 -3.38 2.57 -4.13
N VAL A 225 -4.35 1.73 -3.76
CA VAL A 225 -4.22 0.28 -3.85
C VAL A 225 -5.35 -0.31 -4.68
N GLY A 226 -5.02 -1.38 -5.39
CA GLY A 226 -5.94 -2.14 -6.22
C GLY A 226 -6.86 -3.07 -5.45
N GLY A 227 -7.98 -3.48 -6.06
CA GLY A 227 -8.76 -4.63 -5.60
C GLY A 227 -9.74 -4.40 -4.44
N LEU A 228 -9.82 -3.18 -3.92
CA LEU A 228 -10.86 -2.74 -2.97
C LEU A 228 -11.39 -1.36 -3.38
N ARG A 229 -12.71 -1.22 -3.45
CA ARG A 229 -13.39 0.06 -3.70
C ARG A 229 -14.75 0.08 -3.03
N MET A 230 -15.43 1.22 -3.05
CA MET A 230 -16.86 1.27 -2.70
C MET A 230 -17.71 1.92 -3.78
N LEU A 231 -18.98 1.52 -3.80
CA LEU A 231 -20.03 2.23 -4.51
C LEU A 231 -21.18 2.42 -3.52
N ASP A 232 -21.46 3.68 -3.17
CA ASP A 232 -22.58 4.01 -2.29
C ASP A 232 -22.53 3.24 -0.96
N GLY A 233 -21.37 3.21 -0.32
CA GLY A 233 -21.15 2.46 0.92
C GLY A 233 -20.94 0.96 0.72
N LYS A 234 -21.40 0.37 -0.39
CA LYS A 234 -21.20 -1.07 -0.67
C LYS A 234 -19.73 -1.35 -0.92
N LEU A 235 -19.17 -2.30 -0.18
CA LEU A 235 -17.80 -2.75 -0.40
C LEU A 235 -17.73 -3.63 -1.64
N LEU A 236 -16.84 -3.27 -2.56
CA LEU A 236 -16.58 -4.00 -3.79
C LEU A 236 -15.13 -4.48 -3.82
N TRP A 237 -14.98 -5.74 -4.21
CA TRP A 237 -13.76 -6.51 -4.08
C TRP A 237 -13.42 -7.18 -5.39
N LEU A 238 -12.13 -7.26 -5.70
CA LEU A 238 -11.66 -8.28 -6.61
C LEU A 238 -11.37 -9.55 -5.82
N ARG A 239 -11.77 -10.69 -6.37
CA ARG A 239 -11.35 -11.98 -5.81
C ARG A 239 -9.82 -12.09 -5.90
N PRO A 240 -9.16 -12.76 -4.93
CA PRO A 240 -7.70 -12.83 -4.87
C PRO A 240 -7.05 -13.27 -6.19
N GLU A 241 -7.66 -14.21 -6.91
CA GLU A 241 -7.12 -14.77 -8.14
C GLU A 241 -7.02 -13.72 -9.28
N TYR A 242 -7.81 -12.66 -9.21
CA TYR A 242 -7.86 -11.61 -10.25
C TYR A 242 -7.37 -10.26 -9.75
N SER A 243 -7.04 -10.09 -8.47
CA SER A 243 -6.72 -8.77 -7.92
C SER A 243 -5.47 -8.15 -8.52
N ALA A 244 -4.50 -8.97 -8.93
CA ALA A 244 -3.26 -8.52 -9.58
C ALA A 244 -3.40 -8.31 -11.10
N ILE A 245 -4.59 -8.50 -11.68
CA ILE A 245 -4.83 -8.29 -13.12
C ILE A 245 -5.27 -6.85 -13.35
N HIS A 246 -4.54 -6.12 -14.19
CA HIS A 246 -4.83 -4.72 -14.49
C HIS A 246 -6.25 -4.50 -15.01
N GLU A 247 -6.69 -5.30 -16.00
CA GLU A 247 -8.04 -5.20 -16.57
C GLU A 247 -9.13 -5.44 -15.52
N ALA A 248 -8.88 -6.33 -14.56
CA ALA A 248 -9.81 -6.60 -13.48
C ALA A 248 -9.93 -5.39 -12.53
N GLN A 249 -8.82 -4.67 -12.27
CA GLN A 249 -8.76 -3.47 -11.41
C GLN A 249 -9.44 -2.23 -11.99
N ARG A 250 -9.75 -2.20 -13.30
CA ARG A 250 -10.48 -1.08 -13.91
C ARG A 250 -11.88 -0.92 -13.30
N ARG A 251 -12.33 0.32 -13.15
CA ARG A 251 -13.60 0.65 -12.46
C ARG A 251 -14.85 0.04 -13.10
N ASN A 252 -14.85 -0.08 -14.42
CA ASN A 252 -15.93 -0.64 -15.24
C ASN A 252 -15.78 -2.16 -15.50
N SER A 253 -14.82 -2.81 -14.84
CA SER A 253 -14.59 -4.25 -14.95
C SER A 253 -15.78 -5.05 -14.41
N SER A 254 -16.07 -6.19 -15.04
CA SER A 254 -17.05 -7.16 -14.54
C SER A 254 -16.50 -8.06 -13.42
N PHE A 255 -15.22 -7.95 -13.08
CA PHE A 255 -14.59 -8.75 -12.02
C PHE A 255 -14.90 -8.25 -10.60
N TRP A 256 -15.53 -7.09 -10.46
CA TRP A 256 -15.94 -6.57 -9.16
C TRP A 256 -17.07 -7.41 -8.57
N ASN A 257 -16.85 -7.86 -7.33
CA ASN A 257 -17.79 -8.62 -6.54
C ASN A 257 -18.15 -7.85 -5.27
N SER A 258 -19.30 -8.18 -4.71
CA SER A 258 -19.68 -7.86 -3.33
C SER A 258 -19.45 -9.11 -2.45
N MET A 259 -19.56 -8.98 -1.13
CA MET A 259 -19.39 -10.10 -0.20
C MET A 259 -20.58 -10.23 0.73
N LEU A 260 -21.06 -11.46 0.92
CA LEU A 260 -22.10 -11.81 1.88
C LEU A 260 -21.52 -11.95 3.30
N PRO A 261 -22.36 -11.94 4.35
CA PRO A 261 -21.92 -12.12 5.75
C PRO A 261 -21.32 -13.50 6.05
N ASP A 262 -21.57 -14.46 5.16
CA ASP A 262 -21.00 -15.81 5.20
C ASP A 262 -19.64 -15.92 4.47
N GLY A 263 -19.15 -14.82 3.87
CA GLY A 263 -17.86 -14.74 3.19
C GLY A 263 -17.92 -15.13 1.71
N ARG A 264 -19.08 -15.50 1.17
CA ARG A 264 -19.21 -15.77 -0.27
C ARG A 264 -19.18 -14.49 -1.09
N PHE A 265 -18.41 -14.51 -2.17
CA PHE A 265 -18.43 -13.47 -3.19
C PHE A 265 -19.68 -13.58 -4.07
N MET A 266 -20.30 -12.45 -4.32
CA MET A 266 -21.48 -12.31 -5.18
C MET A 266 -21.23 -11.21 -6.22
N PRO A 267 -22.01 -11.14 -7.32
CA PRO A 267 -21.97 -10.01 -8.24
C PRO A 267 -22.07 -8.65 -7.50
N ALA A 268 -21.46 -7.60 -8.02
CA ALA A 268 -21.38 -6.29 -7.37
C ALA A 268 -22.75 -5.69 -6.98
N ASP A 269 -23.77 -5.94 -7.79
CA ASP A 269 -25.13 -5.44 -7.59
C ASP A 269 -25.98 -6.31 -6.65
N PHE A 270 -25.47 -7.47 -6.19
CA PHE A 270 -26.20 -8.37 -5.32
C PHE A 270 -26.66 -7.66 -4.02
N PRO A 271 -27.92 -7.85 -3.58
CA PRO A 271 -28.45 -7.18 -2.39
C PRO A 271 -27.90 -7.80 -1.09
N ASN A 272 -28.03 -7.08 0.02
CA ASN A 272 -27.71 -7.55 1.38
C ASN A 272 -26.27 -8.04 1.56
N THR A 273 -25.34 -7.40 0.87
CA THR A 273 -23.89 -7.63 1.01
C THR A 273 -23.29 -6.60 1.97
N LEU A 274 -22.00 -6.72 2.28
CA LEU A 274 -21.33 -5.82 3.22
C LEU A 274 -21.25 -4.36 2.71
N HIS A 275 -21.59 -3.41 3.59
CA HIS A 275 -21.51 -1.98 3.38
C HIS A 275 -20.79 -1.30 4.55
N PHE A 276 -20.14 -0.18 4.31
CA PHE A 276 -19.90 0.80 5.36
C PHE A 276 -21.08 1.76 5.40
N ASP A 277 -21.62 1.98 6.59
CA ASP A 277 -22.74 2.89 6.81
C ASP A 277 -22.61 3.62 8.14
N TYR A 278 -23.13 4.85 8.22
CA TYR A 278 -23.17 5.58 9.49
C TYR A 278 -24.08 4.85 10.48
N THR A 279 -23.86 5.02 11.78
CA THR A 279 -24.73 4.42 12.81
C THR A 279 -25.92 5.31 13.16
N CYS A 280 -25.92 6.56 12.70
CA CYS A 280 -26.99 7.53 12.86
C CYS A 280 -27.01 8.51 11.67
N PRO A 281 -28.05 9.36 11.52
CA PRO A 281 -28.07 10.41 10.52
C PRO A 281 -26.80 11.29 10.60
N PRO A 282 -25.96 11.34 9.54
CA PRO A 282 -24.78 12.19 9.55
C PRO A 282 -25.19 13.68 9.60
N PRO A 283 -24.37 14.55 10.21
CA PRO A 283 -24.59 15.99 10.14
C PRO A 283 -24.60 16.50 8.69
N PRO A 284 -25.24 17.65 8.41
CA PRO A 284 -25.35 18.15 7.04
C PRO A 284 -24.03 18.61 6.40
N ALA A 285 -23.11 19.13 7.22
CA ALA A 285 -21.77 19.56 6.82
C ALA A 285 -20.83 19.46 8.02
N GLY A 286 -19.55 19.23 7.76
CA GLY A 286 -18.56 19.01 8.81
C GLY A 286 -18.86 17.78 9.68
N GLY A 287 -17.98 17.55 10.65
CA GLY A 287 -18.14 16.47 11.63
C GLY A 287 -17.77 15.07 11.12
N THR A 288 -17.59 14.18 12.08
CA THR A 288 -17.14 12.81 11.90
C THR A 288 -18.04 11.83 12.66
N PRO A 289 -19.25 11.55 12.18
CA PRO A 289 -20.15 10.62 12.83
C PRO A 289 -19.59 9.19 12.81
N ASP A 290 -19.96 8.42 13.83
CA ASP A 290 -19.62 7.00 13.93
C ASP A 290 -20.24 6.20 12.79
N PHE A 291 -19.58 5.11 12.44
CA PHE A 291 -19.98 4.22 11.38
C PHE A 291 -19.55 2.79 11.67
N ALA A 292 -20.12 1.85 10.93
CA ALA A 292 -19.87 0.45 11.14
C ALA A 292 -20.03 -0.32 9.82
N LEU A 293 -19.55 -1.56 9.85
CA LEU A 293 -19.88 -2.55 8.83
C LEU A 293 -21.34 -2.99 8.99
N SER A 294 -22.12 -2.94 7.91
CA SER A 294 -23.55 -3.27 7.89
C SER A 294 -23.91 -4.08 6.64
N LEU A 295 -25.19 -4.47 6.50
CA LEU A 295 -25.73 -5.15 5.30
C LEU A 295 -26.55 -4.24 4.39
N SER A 296 -26.71 -2.98 4.79
CA SER A 296 -27.54 -2.01 4.10
C SER A 296 -27.05 -0.61 4.36
N ARG A 297 -27.25 0.27 3.37
CA ARG A 297 -27.07 1.71 3.52
C ARG A 297 -28.36 2.35 4.03
N THR A 298 -28.48 2.43 5.35
CA THR A 298 -29.58 3.05 6.09
C THR A 298 -29.46 4.58 6.09
N TYR A 299 -28.24 5.11 6.21
CA TYR A 299 -27.99 6.55 6.31
C TYR A 299 -27.16 7.08 5.13
N PRO A 300 -27.75 7.14 3.92
CA PRO A 300 -27.06 7.65 2.74
C PRO A 300 -26.66 9.13 2.89
N GLN A 301 -25.35 9.41 2.86
CA GLN A 301 -24.82 10.77 3.08
C GLN A 301 -25.48 11.85 2.23
N HIS A 302 -25.68 11.59 0.93
CA HIS A 302 -26.21 12.59 -0.01
C HIS A 302 -27.63 13.07 0.32
N ILE A 303 -28.39 12.35 1.15
CA ILE A 303 -29.71 12.79 1.61
C ILE A 303 -29.57 13.89 2.69
N TYR A 304 -28.48 13.85 3.46
CA TYR A 304 -28.22 14.77 4.57
C TYR A 304 -27.31 15.93 4.18
N GLU A 305 -26.48 15.74 3.15
CA GLU A 305 -25.43 16.67 2.73
C GLU A 305 -25.99 18.05 2.32
N GLN A 306 -25.37 19.09 2.86
CA GLN A 306 -25.60 20.48 2.48
C GLN A 306 -24.26 21.16 2.23
N LEU A 307 -24.13 21.82 1.07
CA LEU A 307 -22.93 22.59 0.77
C LEU A 307 -22.89 23.85 1.64
N VAL A 308 -22.00 23.85 2.63
CA VAL A 308 -21.73 25.01 3.48
C VAL A 308 -20.38 25.60 3.07
N PRO A 309 -20.33 26.85 2.57
CA PRO A 309 -19.08 27.48 2.17
C PRO A 309 -18.03 27.47 3.29
N GLY A 310 -16.82 26.99 2.97
CA GLY A 310 -15.71 26.92 3.92
C GLY A 310 -15.76 25.75 4.91
N MET A 311 -16.75 24.85 4.79
CA MET A 311 -16.79 23.60 5.55
C MET A 311 -16.64 22.41 4.61
N ASP A 312 -15.85 21.43 5.05
CA ASP A 312 -15.77 20.14 4.38
C ASP A 312 -17.09 19.38 4.52
N SER A 313 -17.43 18.57 3.51
CA SER A 313 -18.53 17.63 3.65
C SER A 313 -18.20 16.56 4.67
N THR A 314 -19.23 16.11 5.37
CA THR A 314 -19.15 15.08 6.40
C THR A 314 -18.44 13.82 5.89
N TYR A 315 -17.73 13.14 6.78
CA TYR A 315 -17.09 11.86 6.51
C TYR A 315 -17.01 11.06 7.80
N GLY A 316 -17.02 9.74 7.74
CA GLY A 316 -16.76 8.94 8.95
C GLY A 316 -15.29 8.83 9.23
N HIS A 317 -14.92 8.85 10.50
CA HIS A 317 -13.55 8.65 10.97
C HIS A 317 -13.54 7.94 12.32
N MET A 318 -12.65 6.96 12.47
CA MET A 318 -12.34 6.31 13.75
C MET A 318 -11.00 5.57 13.68
N PRO A 319 -10.39 5.21 14.81
CA PRO A 319 -9.29 4.25 14.83
C PRO A 319 -9.71 2.91 14.19
N PHE A 320 -8.83 2.29 13.42
CA PHE A 320 -9.11 0.99 12.78
C PHE A 320 -9.47 -0.11 13.80
N SER A 321 -8.86 -0.06 14.98
CA SER A 321 -9.13 -0.97 16.10
C SER A 321 -10.55 -0.90 16.63
N ASP A 322 -11.23 0.23 16.44
CA ASP A 322 -12.53 0.51 17.03
C ASP A 322 -13.66 0.15 16.06
N PHE A 323 -13.31 -0.26 14.84
CA PHE A 323 -14.28 -0.58 13.79
C PHE A 323 -15.10 -1.82 14.15
N SER A 324 -16.42 -1.64 14.11
CA SER A 324 -17.38 -2.64 14.56
C SER A 324 -18.32 -3.07 13.42
N CYS A 325 -19.09 -4.12 13.67
CA CYS A 325 -20.10 -4.62 12.75
C CYS A 325 -21.46 -4.67 13.43
N LEU A 326 -22.49 -4.18 12.75
CA LEU A 326 -23.88 -4.16 13.25
C LEU A 326 -24.62 -5.49 12.99
N THR A 327 -23.93 -6.46 12.39
CA THR A 327 -24.49 -7.76 12.04
C THR A 327 -23.51 -8.87 12.43
N GLU A 328 -24.02 -10.07 12.64
CA GLU A 328 -23.17 -11.23 12.87
C GLU A 328 -22.51 -11.66 11.55
N LEU A 329 -21.21 -11.91 11.63
CA LEU A 329 -20.41 -12.42 10.54
C LEU A 329 -20.00 -13.86 10.83
N SER A 330 -20.00 -14.70 9.80
CA SER A 330 -19.39 -16.02 9.90
C SER A 330 -17.89 -15.91 10.20
N ALA A 331 -17.31 -16.95 10.79
CA ALA A 331 -15.86 -17.05 10.97
C ALA A 331 -15.09 -16.91 9.63
N GLN A 332 -15.66 -17.41 8.52
CA GLN A 332 -15.07 -17.30 7.19
C GLN A 332 -15.04 -15.84 6.69
N ALA A 333 -16.15 -15.10 6.85
CA ALA A 333 -16.19 -13.68 6.48
C ALA A 333 -15.23 -12.85 7.32
N LEU A 334 -15.21 -13.08 8.63
CA LEU A 334 -14.27 -12.43 9.53
C LEU A 334 -12.84 -12.70 9.11
N LEU A 335 -12.46 -13.97 8.90
CA LEU A 335 -11.12 -14.33 8.46
C LEU A 335 -10.73 -13.60 7.16
N PHE A 336 -11.65 -13.52 6.20
CA PHE A 336 -11.39 -12.84 4.94
C PHE A 336 -11.17 -11.32 5.11
N LEU A 337 -12.06 -10.65 5.85
CA LEU A 337 -11.96 -9.21 6.12
C LEU A 337 -10.67 -8.87 6.89
N ARG A 338 -10.29 -9.75 7.81
CA ARG A 338 -9.07 -9.68 8.62
C ARG A 338 -7.82 -9.88 7.77
N ALA A 339 -7.81 -10.87 6.87
CA ALA A 339 -6.74 -11.09 5.89
C ALA A 339 -6.58 -9.92 4.90
N ALA A 340 -7.64 -9.15 4.67
CA ALA A 340 -7.61 -7.97 3.82
C ALA A 340 -7.39 -6.65 4.57
N CYS A 341 -7.19 -6.67 5.89
CA CYS A 341 -7.10 -5.48 6.75
C CYS A 341 -8.23 -4.47 6.50
N VAL A 342 -9.48 -4.95 6.43
CA VAL A 342 -10.70 -4.12 6.37
C VAL A 342 -11.53 -4.24 7.65
N PHE A 343 -11.23 -5.24 8.49
CA PHE A 343 -11.81 -5.40 9.82
C PHE A 343 -10.71 -5.73 10.84
N PRO A 344 -10.78 -5.19 12.07
CA PRO A 344 -9.73 -5.36 13.07
C PRO A 344 -9.58 -6.79 13.58
N MET A 345 -8.40 -7.08 14.14
CA MET A 345 -8.20 -8.27 14.98
C MET A 345 -8.83 -8.04 16.35
N GLU A 346 -8.99 -9.10 17.13
CA GLU A 346 -9.39 -8.98 18.54
C GLU A 346 -8.33 -8.30 19.41
N ASP A 347 -7.04 -8.53 19.12
CA ASP A 347 -5.95 -7.86 19.82
C ASP A 347 -5.67 -6.47 19.25
N ALA A 348 -5.15 -5.58 20.11
CA ALA A 348 -4.77 -4.21 19.74
C ALA A 348 -3.93 -4.20 18.46
N CYS A 349 -4.42 -3.48 17.44
CA CYS A 349 -3.73 -3.32 16.16
C CYS A 349 -2.68 -2.21 16.24
N ALA A 350 -1.69 -2.24 15.33
CA ALA A 350 -0.77 -1.13 15.14
C ALA A 350 -1.53 0.13 14.64
N PRO A 351 -0.96 1.35 14.78
CA PRO A 351 -1.61 2.60 14.41
C PRO A 351 -2.21 2.61 12.99
N GLY A 352 -3.32 3.32 12.85
CA GLY A 352 -4.04 3.45 11.59
C GLY A 352 -5.52 3.76 11.82
N ASP A 353 -6.02 4.77 11.11
CA ASP A 353 -7.43 5.17 11.17
C ASP A 353 -8.20 4.77 9.91
N LEU A 354 -9.51 4.58 10.07
CA LEU A 354 -10.46 4.38 8.99
C LEU A 354 -11.16 5.67 8.62
N TYR A 355 -11.30 5.91 7.33
CA TYR A 355 -12.07 7.02 6.78
C TYR A 355 -13.02 6.51 5.71
N PHE A 356 -14.24 7.02 5.64
CA PHE A 356 -15.16 6.65 4.56
C PHE A 356 -16.21 7.73 4.26
N ARG A 357 -16.79 7.62 3.06
CA ARG A 357 -18.04 8.27 2.66
C ARG A 357 -18.89 7.23 1.92
N ASN A 358 -20.19 7.15 2.20
CA ASN A 358 -21.10 6.16 1.59
C ASN A 358 -21.92 6.70 0.40
N HIS A 359 -21.41 7.71 -0.31
CA HIS A 359 -22.03 8.28 -1.49
C HIS A 359 -21.09 8.29 -2.69
N GLY A 360 -21.55 7.74 -3.81
CA GLY A 360 -20.79 7.66 -5.04
C GLY A 360 -19.71 6.58 -5.01
N GLU A 361 -18.82 6.63 -6.00
CA GLU A 361 -17.69 5.71 -6.12
C GLU A 361 -16.48 6.23 -5.35
N THR A 362 -15.85 5.37 -4.55
CA THR A 362 -14.58 5.66 -3.88
C THR A 362 -13.57 4.54 -4.10
N ALA A 363 -12.28 4.86 -4.11
CA ALA A 363 -11.18 3.89 -4.21
C ALA A 363 -10.39 3.85 -2.90
N ALA A 364 -9.69 2.74 -2.65
CA ALA A 364 -8.93 2.56 -1.43
C ALA A 364 -7.57 3.27 -1.46
N LEU A 365 -7.31 4.06 -0.43
CA LEU A 365 -5.98 4.57 -0.10
C LEU A 365 -5.47 3.89 1.18
N ARG A 366 -4.16 3.66 1.26
CA ARG A 366 -3.49 3.05 2.42
C ARG A 366 -2.32 3.92 2.96
N GLY A 367 -1.89 3.66 4.20
CA GLY A 367 -0.66 4.18 4.82
C GLY A 367 -0.74 5.55 5.49
N GLY A 368 -1.63 6.43 5.02
CA GLY A 368 -1.70 7.82 5.46
C GLY A 368 -0.57 8.67 4.84
N HIS A 369 -0.42 9.91 5.27
CA HIS A 369 0.55 10.84 4.69
C HIS A 369 1.20 11.74 5.75
N TRP A 370 2.14 12.60 5.34
CA TRP A 370 3.04 13.37 6.20
C TRP A 370 2.42 14.26 7.28
N TYR A 371 1.11 14.51 7.30
CA TYR A 371 0.48 15.29 8.37
C TYR A 371 -0.61 14.55 9.14
N HIS A 372 -0.72 13.22 8.97
CA HIS A 372 -1.71 12.43 9.69
C HIS A 372 -1.29 12.03 11.10
N GLU A 373 -0.05 12.31 11.52
CA GLU A 373 0.47 11.99 12.85
C GLU A 373 0.13 10.55 13.26
N LYS A 374 -0.56 10.36 14.39
CA LYS A 374 -0.94 9.07 14.96
C LYS A 374 -2.00 8.32 14.15
N SER A 375 -2.74 9.02 13.27
CA SER A 375 -3.72 8.39 12.38
C SER A 375 -3.05 7.61 11.25
N ALA A 376 -1.82 7.96 10.85
CA ALA A 376 -1.09 7.24 9.81
C ALA A 376 -0.61 5.85 10.30
N GLY A 377 -0.36 4.95 9.35
CA GLY A 377 0.17 3.62 9.64
C GLY A 377 -0.29 2.56 8.67
N MET A 378 0.24 1.34 8.86
CA MET A 378 -0.04 0.18 8.00
C MET A 378 -1.53 -0.19 7.95
N PHE A 379 -2.29 0.11 9.01
CA PHE A 379 -3.72 -0.17 9.11
C PHE A 379 -4.61 1.03 8.74
N TRP A 380 -4.03 2.17 8.36
CA TRP A 380 -4.80 3.30 7.83
C TRP A 380 -5.44 2.90 6.50
N LEU A 381 -6.75 3.10 6.38
CA LEU A 381 -7.52 2.84 5.17
C LEU A 381 -8.54 3.96 4.97
N ASN A 382 -8.51 4.58 3.80
CA ASN A 382 -9.44 5.63 3.43
C ASN A 382 -10.22 5.23 2.17
N LEU A 383 -11.54 5.22 2.32
CA LEU A 383 -12.57 4.95 1.32
C LEU A 383 -13.50 6.17 1.16
N ALA A 384 -12.99 7.39 1.36
CA ALA A 384 -13.74 8.64 1.31
C ALA A 384 -13.50 9.46 0.03
N HIS A 385 -12.50 9.10 -0.77
CA HIS A 385 -12.09 9.84 -1.95
C HIS A 385 -12.49 9.14 -3.25
N THR A 386 -12.95 9.93 -4.23
CA THR A 386 -13.27 9.41 -5.56
C THR A 386 -11.99 8.94 -6.25
N PRO A 387 -12.08 7.96 -7.17
CA PRO A 387 -10.90 7.49 -7.91
C PRO A 387 -10.20 8.58 -8.75
N SER A 388 -10.92 9.65 -9.11
CA SER A 388 -10.40 10.81 -9.84
C SER A 388 -9.72 11.84 -8.94
N TYR A 389 -9.80 11.69 -7.61
CA TYR A 389 -9.22 12.64 -6.67
C TYR A 389 -7.70 12.60 -6.77
N THR A 390 -7.08 13.78 -6.87
CA THR A 390 -5.63 13.91 -6.88
C THR A 390 -5.20 14.96 -5.88
N ALA A 391 -4.07 14.71 -5.21
CA ALA A 391 -3.52 15.64 -4.24
C ALA A 391 -2.01 15.42 -4.10
N ARG A 392 -1.29 16.43 -3.58
CA ARG A 392 0.14 16.35 -3.25
C ARG A 392 0.46 15.17 -2.31
N ARG A 393 -0.53 14.73 -1.53
CA ARG A 393 -0.45 13.69 -0.50
C ARG A 393 -0.89 12.30 -0.96
N ILE A 394 -1.15 12.14 -2.25
CA ILE A 394 -1.61 10.88 -2.82
C ILE A 394 -0.61 10.43 -3.88
N GLY A 395 -0.08 9.24 -3.71
CA GLY A 395 0.78 8.52 -4.65
C GLY A 395 0.35 7.08 -4.78
N PHE A 396 1.31 6.20 -5.07
CA PHE A 396 1.07 4.77 -5.29
C PHE A 396 2.40 4.01 -5.32
N ARG A 397 2.31 2.68 -5.35
CA ARG A 397 3.44 1.82 -5.75
C ARG A 397 2.96 0.61 -6.54
N CYS A 398 3.84 0.08 -7.39
CA CYS A 398 3.58 -1.13 -8.16
C CYS A 398 4.08 -2.39 -7.46
N ALA A 399 3.51 -3.51 -7.85
CA ALA A 399 3.98 -4.85 -7.54
C ALA A 399 4.20 -5.62 -8.84
N TRP A 400 4.89 -6.76 -8.73
CA TRP A 400 5.17 -7.65 -9.85
C TRP A 400 5.06 -9.11 -9.42
N ILE A 401 4.34 -9.89 -10.21
CA ILE A 401 4.27 -11.34 -10.08
C ILE A 401 4.84 -11.96 -11.36
N PRO A 402 5.89 -12.79 -11.28
CA PRO A 402 6.46 -13.47 -12.44
C PRO A 402 5.46 -14.44 -13.09
N ASP A 403 5.57 -14.60 -14.40
CA ASP A 403 4.77 -15.58 -15.15
C ASP A 403 5.18 -17.03 -14.92
N GLU A 404 6.40 -17.27 -14.43
CA GLU A 404 7.06 -18.58 -14.45
C GLU A 404 7.00 -19.37 -13.12
N ASP A 405 6.44 -18.81 -12.04
CA ASP A 405 6.49 -19.39 -10.68
C ASP A 405 5.14 -19.86 -10.13
N VAL A 406 4.23 -20.31 -11.00
CA VAL A 406 2.95 -20.88 -10.60
C VAL A 406 3.14 -22.34 -10.19
N VAL A 407 2.80 -22.69 -8.94
CA VAL A 407 2.72 -24.10 -8.55
C VAL A 407 1.39 -24.66 -9.07
N ILE A 408 1.49 -25.65 -9.95
CA ILE A 408 0.34 -26.39 -10.52
C ILE A 408 -0.25 -27.32 -9.46
#